data_AF-A0A1C6EPH2-F1
#
_entry.id   AF-A0A1C6EPH2-F1
#
_cell.length_a   1.000
_cell.length_b   1.000
_cell.length_c   1.000
_cell.angle_alpha   90.00
_cell.angle_beta   90.00
_cell.angle_gamma   90.00
#
_symmetry.space_group_name_H-M   'P 1'
#
loop_
_entity.id
_entity.type
_entity.pdbx_description
1 polymer ?
#
loop_
_entity_poly.entity_id
_entity_poly.type
_entity_poly.pdbx_seq_one_letter_code
_entity_poly.pdbx_strand_id
1 'polypeptide(L)'
;MCVITDFYQFKYSRNNYYIEFYMNRDAVINIENALDERLSEYTVNRDSECAYMRLKELFQTSRANSNLPYVEIRMNKCFIIYISNLQLYFRNKVQYEVLDVLYKYLQTYMALEYDTLSIFNILDEDTKIRVLSTI
;
A
#
# COMPACT_ATOMS: atom_id res chain seq x y z
N MET A 1 -22.67 -21.02 9.29
CA MET A 1 -21.33 -21.42 8.81
C MET A 1 -21.00 -20.54 7.63
N CYS A 2 -20.06 -19.60 7.80
CA CYS A 2 -19.72 -18.63 6.75
C CYS A 2 -18.90 -19.29 5.65
N VAL A 3 -19.47 -19.28 4.45
CA VAL A 3 -18.89 -19.82 3.22
C VAL A 3 -17.86 -18.81 2.71
N ILE A 4 -16.66 -19.31 2.44
CA ILE A 4 -15.56 -18.60 1.81
C ILE A 4 -16.05 -18.06 0.46
N THR A 5 -16.04 -16.75 0.26
CA THR A 5 -16.31 -16.13 -1.04
C THR A 5 -15.03 -16.08 -1.86
N ASP A 6 -15.11 -16.72 -3.03
CA ASP A 6 -14.05 -16.95 -4.02
C ASP A 6 -13.29 -15.69 -4.43
N PHE A 7 -11.95 -15.75 -4.35
CA PHE A 7 -11.06 -14.77 -4.99
C PHE A 7 -10.86 -15.17 -6.46
N TYR A 8 -11.56 -14.49 -7.37
CA TYR A 8 -11.35 -14.65 -8.81
C TYR A 8 -10.01 -14.04 -9.23
N GLN A 9 -9.06 -14.93 -9.51
CA GLN A 9 -7.82 -14.67 -10.21
C GLN A 9 -8.11 -14.37 -11.69
N PHE A 10 -7.91 -13.14 -12.16
CA PHE A 10 -7.89 -12.83 -13.59
C PHE A 10 -6.51 -12.34 -14.09
N LYS A 11 -5.99 -13.17 -15.00
CA LYS A 11 -4.83 -13.04 -15.88
C LYS A 11 -4.50 -11.63 -16.39
N TYR A 12 -3.27 -11.21 -16.09
CA TYR A 12 -2.31 -10.41 -16.87
C TYR A 12 -2.81 -9.75 -18.18
N SER A 13 -2.94 -8.42 -18.16
CA SER A 13 -2.80 -7.54 -19.33
C SER A 13 -1.86 -6.37 -18.95
N ARG A 14 -1.42 -5.54 -19.90
CA ARG A 14 -0.46 -4.40 -19.72
C ARG A 14 -0.81 -3.39 -18.59
N ASN A 15 -1.93 -3.55 -17.90
CA ASN A 15 -2.34 -2.94 -16.63
C ASN A 15 -1.66 -3.51 -15.36
N ASN A 16 -0.67 -4.39 -15.51
CA ASN A 16 -0.12 -5.22 -14.44
C ASN A 16 0.78 -4.51 -13.41
N TYR A 17 0.78 -3.18 -13.35
CA TYR A 17 1.57 -2.40 -12.37
C TYR A 17 0.79 -2.11 -11.08
N TYR A 18 -0.52 -2.34 -11.08
CA TYR A 18 -1.40 -2.01 -9.97
C TYR A 18 -2.01 -3.26 -9.36
N ILE A 19 -2.31 -3.20 -8.07
CA ILE A 19 -3.09 -4.16 -7.30
C ILE A 19 -4.40 -3.46 -6.95
N GLU A 20 -5.50 -4.11 -7.28
CA GLU A 20 -6.84 -3.65 -6.95
C GLU A 20 -7.40 -4.54 -5.84
N PHE A 21 -7.88 -3.93 -4.76
CA PHE A 21 -8.48 -4.64 -3.64
C PHE A 21 -9.51 -3.77 -2.93
N TYR A 22 -10.40 -4.42 -2.19
CA TYR A 22 -11.40 -3.75 -1.36
C TYR A 22 -10.99 -3.79 0.11
N MET A 23 -11.20 -2.67 0.80
CA MET A 23 -10.89 -2.56 2.23
C MET A 23 -12.03 -1.87 2.97
N ASN A 24 -12.27 -2.26 4.23
CA ASN A 24 -13.24 -1.57 5.07
C ASN A 24 -12.82 -0.10 5.26
N ARG A 25 -13.78 0.83 5.17
CA ARG A 25 -13.55 2.27 5.34
C ARG A 25 -12.83 2.64 6.64
N ASP A 26 -13.16 1.98 7.74
CA ASP A 26 -12.53 2.22 9.05
C ASP A 26 -11.06 1.76 9.06
N ALA A 27 -10.77 0.65 8.37
CA ALA A 27 -9.41 0.18 8.16
C ALA A 27 -8.59 1.18 7.32
N VAL A 28 -9.20 1.81 6.31
CA VAL A 28 -8.54 2.87 5.52
C VAL A 28 -8.19 4.08 6.40
N ILE A 29 -9.11 4.52 7.27
CA ILE A 29 -8.85 5.63 8.21
C ILE A 29 -7.70 5.29 9.15
N ASN A 30 -7.62 4.06 9.65
CA ASN A 30 -6.50 3.63 10.50
C ASN A 30 -5.16 3.67 9.77
N ILE A 31 -5.12 3.33 8.48
CA ILE A 31 -3.90 3.43 7.66
C ILE A 31 -3.54 4.89 7.41
N GLU A 32 -4.51 5.76 7.12
CA GLU A 32 -4.28 7.20 6.99
C GLU A 32 -3.63 7.78 8.25
N ASN A 33 -4.15 7.42 9.43
CA ASN A 33 -3.59 7.84 10.72
C ASN A 33 -2.15 7.33 10.93
N ALA A 34 -1.86 6.08 10.55
CA ALA A 34 -0.51 5.51 10.64
C ALA A 34 0.49 6.26 9.73
N LEU A 35 0.05 6.63 8.53
CA LEU A 35 0.85 7.41 7.59
C LEU A 35 1.10 8.82 8.13
N ASP A 36 0.09 9.45 8.75
CA ASP A 36 0.26 10.76 9.39
C ASP A 36 1.24 10.73 10.56
N GLU A 37 1.15 9.71 11.40
CA GLU A 37 2.10 9.52 12.49
C GLU A 37 3.53 9.33 11.93
N ARG A 38 3.69 8.50 10.89
CA ARG A 38 5.01 8.26 10.29
C ARG A 38 5.58 9.51 9.60
N LEU A 39 4.75 10.29 8.92
CA LEU A 39 5.16 11.54 8.25
C LEU A 39 5.48 12.66 9.24
N SER A 40 4.92 12.63 10.45
CA SER A 40 5.24 13.59 11.51
C SER A 40 6.64 13.41 12.11
N GLU A 41 7.31 12.31 11.81
CA GLU A 41 8.63 11.99 12.34
C GLU A 41 9.76 12.53 11.46
N TYR A 42 10.73 13.21 12.08
CA TYR A 42 11.87 13.86 11.41
C TYR A 42 12.86 12.91 10.72
N THR A 43 12.70 11.59 10.87
CA THR A 43 13.72 10.59 10.47
C THR A 43 13.45 9.88 9.15
N VAL A 44 12.42 10.32 8.40
CA VAL A 44 12.06 9.71 7.12
C VAL A 44 12.95 10.29 6.02
N ASN A 45 13.51 9.43 5.17
CA ASN A 45 14.26 9.84 3.98
C ASN A 45 13.30 10.35 2.88
N ARG A 46 13.79 11.14 1.92
CA ARG A 46 12.91 11.87 0.99
C ARG A 46 12.12 10.94 0.08
N ASP A 47 12.70 9.81 -0.34
CA ASP A 47 11.99 8.79 -1.13
C ASP A 47 10.79 8.21 -0.37
N SER A 48 10.96 7.83 0.90
CA SER A 48 9.88 7.27 1.71
C SER A 48 8.87 8.34 2.11
N GLU A 49 9.31 9.58 2.37
CA GLU A 49 8.41 10.70 2.64
C GLU A 49 7.48 10.93 1.44
N CYS A 50 8.05 10.98 0.22
CA CYS A 50 7.28 11.07 -1.01
C CYS A 50 6.32 9.88 -1.17
N ALA A 51 6.80 8.66 -0.96
CA ALA A 51 5.99 7.45 -1.08
C ALA A 51 4.82 7.43 -0.08
N TYR A 52 5.05 7.81 1.19
CA TYR A 52 4.02 7.85 2.22
C TYR A 52 3.00 8.96 1.99
N MET A 53 3.41 10.13 1.51
CA MET A 53 2.48 11.18 1.08
C MET A 53 1.57 10.70 -0.06
N ARG A 54 2.14 10.06 -1.09
CA ARG A 54 1.36 9.51 -2.21
C ARG A 54 0.42 8.39 -1.79
N LEU A 55 0.88 7.50 -0.90
CA LEU A 55 0.02 6.46 -0.32
C LEU A 55 -1.15 7.09 0.44
N LYS A 56 -0.90 8.12 1.24
CA LYS A 56 -1.94 8.83 1.98
C LYS A 56 -2.97 9.45 1.04
N GLU A 57 -2.52 10.17 0.01
CA GLU A 57 -3.41 10.75 -1.02
C GLU A 57 -4.25 9.68 -1.71
N LEU A 58 -3.66 8.52 -2.01
CA LEU A 58 -4.34 7.39 -2.63
C LEU A 58 -5.46 6.83 -1.74
N PHE A 59 -5.19 6.60 -0.46
CA PHE A 59 -6.20 6.11 0.49
C PHE A 59 -7.32 7.14 0.71
N GLN A 60 -6.97 8.42 0.86
CA GLN A 60 -7.92 9.51 1.03
C GLN A 60 -8.83 9.69 -0.19
N THR A 61 -8.25 9.68 -1.39
CA THR A 61 -9.00 9.81 -2.64
C THR A 61 -9.94 8.62 -2.83
N SER A 62 -9.44 7.40 -2.59
CA SER A 62 -10.25 6.19 -2.67
C SER A 62 -11.44 6.25 -1.70
N ARG A 63 -11.21 6.71 -0.46
CA ARG A 63 -12.23 6.88 0.58
C ARG A 63 -13.24 7.99 0.24
N ALA A 64 -12.81 9.07 -0.40
CA ALA A 64 -13.68 10.17 -0.81
C ALA A 64 -14.56 9.81 -2.02
N ASN A 65 -14.07 8.94 -2.90
CA ASN A 65 -14.77 8.54 -4.13
C ASN A 65 -16.00 7.65 -3.89
N SER A 66 -16.12 7.03 -2.71
CA SER A 66 -17.22 6.12 -2.38
C SER A 66 -17.68 6.29 -0.93
N ASN A 67 -19.01 6.32 -0.73
CA ASN A 67 -19.64 6.30 0.61
C ASN A 67 -19.98 4.88 1.08
N LEU A 68 -19.53 3.85 0.37
CA LEU A 68 -19.76 2.45 0.72
C LEU A 68 -18.91 2.05 1.94
N PRO A 69 -19.35 1.02 2.70
CA PRO A 69 -18.57 0.47 3.82
C PRO A 69 -17.23 -0.14 3.38
N TYR A 70 -17.14 -0.56 2.11
CA TYR A 70 -15.90 -1.02 1.49
C TYR A 70 -15.45 -0.03 0.43
N VAL A 71 -14.18 0.34 0.50
CA VAL A 71 -13.49 1.26 -0.39
C VAL A 71 -12.67 0.44 -1.38
N GLU A 72 -12.82 0.75 -2.66
CA GLU A 72 -11.98 0.20 -3.73
C GLU A 72 -10.64 0.93 -3.77
N ILE A 73 -9.54 0.18 -3.76
CA ILE A 73 -8.19 0.73 -3.70
C ILE A 73 -7.40 0.15 -4.86
N ARG A 74 -6.86 1.04 -5.70
CA ARG A 74 -5.97 0.70 -6.80
C ARG A 74 -4.57 1.25 -6.53
N MET A 75 -3.65 0.38 -6.16
CA MET A 75 -2.32 0.76 -5.68
C MET A 75 -1.20 0.20 -6.56
N ASN A 76 -0.19 1.02 -6.87
CA ASN A 76 0.99 0.55 -7.60
C ASN A 76 1.78 -0.48 -6.76
N LYS A 77 2.23 -1.56 -7.40
CA LYS A 77 3.00 -2.66 -6.78
C LYS A 77 4.29 -2.18 -6.10
N CYS A 78 4.93 -1.11 -6.59
CA CYS A 78 6.13 -0.56 -5.95
C CYS A 78 5.88 -0.05 -4.53
N PHE A 79 4.64 0.31 -4.18
CA PHE A 79 4.28 0.73 -2.83
C PHE A 79 4.31 -0.39 -1.80
N ILE A 80 4.35 -1.66 -2.22
CA ILE A 80 4.34 -2.79 -1.28
C ILE A 80 5.58 -2.76 -0.37
N ILE A 81 6.75 -2.33 -0.89
CA ILE A 81 7.97 -2.19 -0.09
C ILE A 81 7.76 -1.14 1.02
N TYR A 82 7.13 -0.01 0.69
CA TYR A 82 6.85 1.04 1.66
C TYR A 82 5.80 0.61 2.69
N ILE A 83 4.78 -0.17 2.30
CA ILE A 83 3.83 -0.78 3.25
C ILE A 83 4.51 -1.80 4.15
N SER A 84 5.46 -2.60 3.63
CA SER A 84 6.28 -3.50 4.44
C SER A 84 7.08 -2.74 5.49
N ASN A 85 7.71 -1.63 5.09
CA ASN A 85 8.48 -0.79 6.02
C ASN A 85 7.57 -0.16 7.09
N LEU A 86 6.39 0.29 6.68
CA LEU A 86 5.39 0.85 7.59
C LEU A 86 4.87 -0.19 8.59
N GLN A 87 4.59 -1.41 8.13
CA GLN A 87 4.18 -2.53 8.99
C GLN A 87 5.29 -2.89 9.99
N LEU A 88 6.55 -2.95 9.54
CA LEU A 88 7.68 -3.22 10.42
C LEU A 88 7.84 -2.14 11.50
N TYR A 89 7.63 -0.88 11.13
CA TYR A 89 7.68 0.25 12.06
C TYR A 89 6.59 0.14 13.14
N PHE A 90 5.36 -0.21 12.74
CA PHE A 90 4.21 -0.28 13.65
C PHE A 90 3.96 -1.67 14.24
N ARG A 91 4.83 -2.66 14.04
CA ARG A 91 4.62 -4.07 14.39
C ARG A 91 4.19 -4.32 15.84
N ASN A 92 4.62 -3.48 16.77
CA ASN A 92 4.31 -3.61 18.20
C ASN A 92 3.13 -2.72 18.66
N LYS A 93 2.51 -1.94 17.76
CA LYS A 93 1.37 -1.07 18.07
C LYS A 93 0.07 -1.75 17.63
N VAL A 94 -0.66 -2.29 18.61
CA VAL A 94 -1.96 -2.98 18.43
C VAL A 94 -2.97 -2.14 17.64
N GLN A 95 -2.93 -0.81 17.79
CA GLN A 95 -3.79 0.12 17.06
C GLN A 95 -3.68 -0.01 15.53
N TYR A 96 -2.54 -0.49 15.03
CA TYR A 96 -2.26 -0.60 13.60
C TYR A 96 -2.17 -2.05 13.10
N GLU A 97 -2.83 -3.00 13.78
CA GLU A 97 -2.95 -4.40 13.31
C GLU A 97 -3.49 -4.52 11.88
N VAL A 98 -4.27 -3.55 11.42
CA VAL A 98 -4.75 -3.45 10.03
C VAL A 98 -3.59 -3.44 9.03
N LEU A 99 -2.44 -2.84 9.36
CA LEU A 99 -1.26 -2.87 8.50
C LEU A 99 -0.66 -4.27 8.38
N ASP A 100 -0.73 -5.08 9.43
CA ASP A 100 -0.26 -6.47 9.40
C ASP A 100 -1.15 -7.33 8.50
N VAL A 101 -2.46 -7.12 8.55
CA VAL A 101 -3.42 -7.79 7.65
C VAL A 101 -3.18 -7.37 6.20
N LEU A 102 -3.03 -6.07 5.95
CA LEU A 102 -2.72 -5.55 4.60
C LEU A 102 -1.38 -6.10 4.09
N TYR A 103 -0.35 -6.09 4.92
CA TYR A 103 0.96 -6.62 4.56
C TYR A 103 0.89 -8.12 4.21
N LYS A 104 0.24 -8.94 5.03
CA LYS A 104 0.04 -10.37 4.76
C LYS A 104 -0.70 -10.62 3.44
N TYR A 105 -1.72 -9.80 3.15
CA TYR A 105 -2.42 -9.84 1.87
C TYR A 105 -1.46 -9.52 0.70
N LEU A 106 -0.70 -8.43 0.81
CA LEU A 106 0.25 -7.99 -0.23
C LEU A 106 1.47 -8.91 -0.38
N GLN A 107 1.84 -9.66 0.65
CA GLN A 107 2.97 -10.60 0.61
C GLN A 107 2.78 -11.68 -0.45
N THR A 108 1.54 -12.10 -0.71
CA THR A 108 1.22 -13.03 -1.79
C THR A 108 1.58 -12.46 -3.17
N TYR A 109 1.44 -11.15 -3.37
CA TYR A 109 1.83 -10.45 -4.58
C TYR A 109 3.34 -10.18 -4.65
N MET A 110 4.00 -9.95 -3.51
CA MET A 110 5.46 -9.79 -3.47
C MET A 110 6.20 -11.03 -3.98
N ALA A 111 5.72 -12.23 -3.63
CA ALA A 111 6.35 -13.47 -4.09
C ALA A 111 6.33 -13.63 -5.62
N LEU A 112 5.29 -13.12 -6.28
CA LEU A 112 5.14 -13.18 -7.73
C LEU A 112 5.94 -12.10 -8.47
N GLU A 113 6.23 -10.98 -7.80
CA GLU A 113 6.82 -9.77 -8.39
C GLU A 113 8.22 -9.47 -7.83
N TYR A 114 8.84 -10.45 -7.16
CA TYR A 114 10.10 -10.30 -6.42
C TYR A 114 11.21 -9.69 -7.28
N ASP A 115 11.38 -10.16 -8.51
CA ASP A 115 12.42 -9.68 -9.42
C ASP A 115 12.22 -8.20 -9.77
N THR A 116 10.99 -7.80 -10.08
CA THR A 116 10.63 -6.40 -10.40
C THR A 116 10.83 -5.47 -9.21
N LEU A 117 10.41 -5.90 -8.02
CA LEU A 117 10.56 -5.14 -6.78
C LEU A 117 12.04 -5.02 -6.36
N SER A 118 12.83 -6.07 -6.59
CA SER A 118 14.27 -6.05 -6.30
C SER A 118 15.00 -5.02 -7.16
N ILE A 119 14.65 -4.91 -8.45
CA ILE A 119 15.19 -3.91 -9.37
C ILE A 119 14.80 -2.51 -8.92
N PHE A 120 13.53 -2.28 -8.56
CA PHE A 120 13.08 -0.99 -8.05
C PHE A 120 13.85 -0.55 -6.80
N ASN A 121 14.15 -1.49 -5.89
CA ASN A 121 14.86 -1.17 -4.65
C ASN A 121 16.31 -0.69 -4.87
N ILE A 122 16.94 -1.11 -5.97
CA ILE A 122 18.32 -0.74 -6.33
C ILE A 122 18.40 0.64 -7.03
N LEU A 123 17.26 1.16 -7.52
CA LEU A 123 17.21 2.46 -8.18
C LEU A 123 17.59 3.61 -7.23
N ASP A 124 18.12 4.67 -7.83
CA ASP A 124 18.41 5.92 -7.13
C ASP A 124 17.11 6.61 -6.66
N GLU A 125 17.26 7.43 -5.62
CA GLU A 125 16.16 8.15 -4.96
C GLU A 125 15.37 9.03 -5.94
N ASP A 126 16.04 9.74 -6.85
CA ASP A 126 15.38 10.60 -7.85
C ASP A 126 14.56 9.77 -8.85
N THR A 127 15.07 8.64 -9.31
CA THR A 127 14.35 7.73 -10.22
C THR A 127 13.16 7.08 -9.51
N LYS A 128 13.29 6.68 -8.25
CA LYS A 128 12.17 6.18 -7.44
C LYS A 128 11.08 7.23 -7.31
N ILE A 129 11.43 8.46 -6.96
CA ILE A 129 10.48 9.58 -6.86
C ILE A 129 9.78 9.81 -8.19
N ARG A 130 10.49 9.78 -9.33
CA ARG A 130 9.86 9.90 -10.66
C ARG A 130 8.87 8.77 -10.93
N VAL A 131 9.24 7.52 -10.70
CA VAL A 131 8.34 6.37 -10.92
C VAL A 131 7.08 6.48 -10.06
N LEU A 132 7.22 6.94 -8.81
CA LEU A 132 6.09 7.12 -7.88
C LEU A 132 5.26 8.37 -8.18
N SER A 133 5.82 9.38 -8.85
CA SER A 133 5.16 10.66 -9.17
C SER A 133 4.59 10.75 -10.59
N THR A 134 5.01 9.87 -11.52
CA THR A 134 4.50 9.83 -12.91
C THR A 134 3.18 9.04 -13.02
N ILE A 135 2.45 8.90 -11.92
CA ILE A 135 1.15 8.21 -11.85
C ILE A 135 0.04 9.25 -11.77
#